data_AF-A0A165FWY0-F1
#
_entry.id   AF-A0A165FWY0-F1
#
_cell.length_a   1.000
_cell.length_b   1.000
_cell.length_c   1.000
_cell.angle_alpha   90.00
_cell.angle_beta   90.00
_cell.angle_gamma   90.00
#
_symmetry.space_group_name_H-M   'P 1'
#
loop_
_entity.id
_entity.type
_entity.pdbx_description
1 polymer ?
#
loop_
_entity_poly.entity_id
_entity_poly.type
_entity_poly.pdbx_seq_one_letter_code
_entity_poly.pdbx_strand_id
1 'polypeptide(L)'
;MRSAVVLPVLASALAASATPSFQQILAGVSKFSQDFTYPAFINVSASVNYTGFAPGIVGRLDITDTYEGNELFTEYVFGLFATMANKAANGETILIGYPQNQTVVSLSIEPPMAVASALALFNWGPKVGFAPVQIDSFLRYDDNGQISQWDGIIRRFAWTLNELEPKIAAAAAEELGITGAAAADTKTVLKTRAAIDVCKAHTEYCTGDNAQYTSEDECMDVMLNQKAFGEWYQIGLDSVICRYIHTGMVAFRPTVHCPHLSVSGGGMCTQRSFAADAGHIPFALPMVGANSLAAISAGH
;
A
#
# COMPACT_ATOMS: atom_id res chain seq x y z
N MET A 1 -14.21 -6.64 -71.84
CA MET A 1 -14.61 -7.22 -70.55
C MET A 1 -13.84 -6.49 -69.45
N ARG A 2 -14.53 -5.72 -68.62
CA ARG A 2 -13.92 -4.85 -67.60
C ARG A 2 -13.68 -5.65 -66.32
N SER A 3 -12.43 -5.77 -65.90
CA SER A 3 -12.05 -6.34 -64.61
C SER A 3 -12.44 -5.37 -63.50
N ALA A 4 -13.29 -5.82 -62.57
CA ALA A 4 -13.60 -5.10 -61.35
C ALA A 4 -12.56 -5.45 -60.30
N VAL A 5 -11.72 -4.48 -59.93
CA VAL A 5 -10.84 -4.56 -58.76
C VAL A 5 -11.71 -4.26 -57.54
N VAL A 6 -11.87 -5.24 -56.66
CA VAL A 6 -12.51 -5.06 -55.35
C VAL A 6 -11.42 -4.64 -54.37
N LEU A 7 -11.42 -3.38 -53.93
CA LEU A 7 -10.61 -2.94 -52.80
C LEU A 7 -11.27 -3.42 -51.49
N PRO A 8 -10.53 -3.99 -50.53
CA PRO A 8 -11.05 -4.21 -49.20
C PRO A 8 -11.06 -2.87 -48.45
N VAL A 9 -12.24 -2.42 -48.03
CA VAL A 9 -12.37 -1.35 -47.05
C VAL A 9 -12.05 -1.97 -45.69
N LEU A 10 -10.83 -1.76 -45.19
CA LEU A 10 -10.55 -1.93 -43.77
C LEU A 10 -11.26 -0.81 -43.01
N ALA A 11 -12.42 -1.14 -42.44
CA ALA A 11 -13.05 -0.30 -41.43
C ALA A 11 -12.27 -0.48 -40.12
N SER A 12 -11.25 0.35 -39.91
CA SER A 12 -10.67 0.53 -38.57
C SER A 12 -11.74 1.20 -37.70
N ALA A 13 -12.43 0.41 -36.87
CA ALA A 13 -13.26 0.96 -35.82
C ALA A 13 -12.34 1.67 -34.82
N LEU A 14 -12.21 2.99 -34.96
CA LEU A 14 -11.74 3.86 -33.89
C LEU A 14 -12.78 3.72 -32.76
N ALA A 15 -12.50 2.86 -31.78
CA ALA A 15 -13.20 2.93 -30.51
C ALA A 15 -12.95 4.34 -29.98
N ALA A 16 -14.00 5.15 -29.92
CA ALA A 16 -13.92 6.45 -29.29
C ALA A 16 -13.58 6.21 -27.81
N SER A 17 -12.34 6.47 -27.41
CA SER A 17 -11.93 6.45 -26.01
C SER A 17 -12.74 7.51 -25.26
N ALA A 18 -13.62 7.07 -24.36
CA ALA A 18 -14.46 7.98 -23.60
C ALA A 18 -13.75 8.38 -22.32
N THR A 19 -13.08 9.53 -22.33
CA THR A 19 -12.51 10.13 -21.11
C THR A 19 -13.62 10.29 -20.05
N PRO A 20 -13.42 9.80 -18.81
CA PRO A 20 -14.39 9.99 -17.73
C PRO A 20 -14.73 11.46 -17.52
N SER A 21 -16.01 11.74 -17.29
CA SER A 21 -16.47 13.09 -16.93
C SER A 21 -15.95 13.52 -15.55
N PHE A 22 -15.95 14.84 -15.31
CA PHE A 22 -15.66 15.41 -13.99
C PHE A 22 -16.50 14.75 -12.88
N GLN A 23 -17.80 14.54 -13.11
CA GLN A 23 -18.71 13.95 -12.13
C GLN A 23 -18.39 12.49 -11.85
N GLN A 24 -18.00 11.72 -12.87
CA GLN A 24 -17.56 10.33 -12.68
C GLN A 24 -16.27 10.27 -11.85
N ILE A 25 -15.29 11.13 -12.14
CA ILE A 25 -14.05 11.19 -11.38
C ILE A 25 -14.31 11.64 -9.93
N LEU A 26 -15.15 12.66 -9.73
CA LEU A 26 -15.52 13.12 -8.38
C LEU A 26 -16.19 12.01 -7.57
N ALA A 27 -17.10 11.26 -8.18
CA ALA A 27 -17.73 10.10 -7.55
C ALA A 27 -16.71 9.00 -7.25
N GLY A 28 -15.76 8.75 -8.15
CA GLY A 28 -14.65 7.81 -7.95
C GLY A 28 -13.77 8.18 -6.75
N VAL A 29 -13.34 9.44 -6.65
CA VAL A 29 -12.55 9.94 -5.51
C VAL A 29 -13.33 9.79 -4.21
N SER A 30 -14.62 10.15 -4.21
CA SER A 30 -15.47 10.03 -3.02
C SER A 30 -15.65 8.57 -2.58
N LYS A 31 -15.91 7.68 -3.54
CA LYS A 31 -16.07 6.25 -3.27
C LYS A 31 -14.79 5.62 -2.73
N PHE A 32 -13.65 5.87 -3.40
CA PHE A 32 -12.36 5.37 -2.95
C PHE A 32 -12.02 5.86 -1.54
N SER A 33 -12.30 7.14 -1.26
CA SER A 33 -12.13 7.72 0.07
C SER A 33 -12.97 7.01 1.15
N GLN A 34 -14.21 6.66 0.85
CA GLN A 34 -15.07 5.90 1.79
C GLN A 34 -14.57 4.46 1.98
N ASP A 35 -14.27 3.78 0.87
CA ASP A 35 -13.81 2.39 0.88
C ASP A 35 -12.47 2.21 1.61
N PHE A 36 -11.61 3.23 1.57
CA PHE A 36 -10.31 3.23 2.25
C PHE A 36 -10.40 3.44 3.77
N THR A 37 -11.60 3.55 4.36
CA THR A 37 -11.75 3.78 5.82
C THR A 37 -12.44 2.61 6.52
N TYR A 38 -12.21 2.47 7.83
CA TYR A 38 -12.85 1.44 8.64
C TYR A 38 -14.38 1.68 8.72
N PRO A 39 -15.22 0.64 8.63
CA PRO A 39 -14.90 -0.77 8.43
C PRO A 39 -14.89 -1.20 6.95
N ALA A 40 -15.06 -0.27 6.00
CA ALA A 40 -15.25 -0.60 4.59
C ALA A 40 -14.06 -1.39 3.99
N PHE A 41 -12.82 -1.02 4.33
CA PHE A 41 -11.63 -1.71 3.82
C PHE A 41 -11.59 -3.20 4.18
N ILE A 42 -12.27 -3.64 5.24
CA ILE A 42 -12.32 -5.05 5.64
C ILE A 42 -13.09 -5.88 4.60
N ASN A 43 -14.20 -5.33 4.11
CA ASN A 43 -15.00 -5.99 3.09
C ASN A 43 -14.30 -5.94 1.72
N VAL A 44 -13.59 -4.84 1.43
CA VAL A 44 -12.83 -4.69 0.18
C VAL A 44 -11.64 -5.63 0.16
N SER A 45 -10.89 -5.76 1.26
CA SER A 45 -9.74 -6.67 1.29
C SER A 45 -10.15 -8.13 1.07
N ALA A 46 -11.32 -8.53 1.58
CA ALA A 46 -11.86 -9.87 1.38
C ALA A 46 -12.17 -10.21 -0.08
N SER A 47 -12.40 -9.22 -0.96
CA SER A 47 -12.61 -9.49 -2.39
C SER A 47 -11.30 -9.75 -3.14
N VAL A 48 -10.15 -9.34 -2.58
CA VAL A 48 -8.80 -9.32 -3.18
C VAL A 48 -8.71 -8.49 -4.47
N ASN A 49 -9.82 -8.20 -5.14
CA ASN A 49 -9.91 -7.40 -6.36
C ASN A 49 -10.91 -6.26 -6.14
N TYR A 50 -10.39 -5.04 -6.02
CA TYR A 50 -11.20 -3.85 -5.83
C TYR A 50 -11.75 -3.36 -7.16
N THR A 51 -13.08 -3.26 -7.26
CA THR A 51 -13.76 -2.90 -8.52
C THR A 51 -13.49 -1.46 -8.98
N GLY A 52 -13.04 -0.59 -8.08
CA GLY A 52 -12.62 0.77 -8.42
C GLY A 52 -11.24 0.84 -9.08
N PHE A 53 -10.47 -0.24 -9.09
CA PHE A 53 -9.18 -0.33 -9.79
C PHE A 53 -9.33 -1.03 -11.14
N ALA A 54 -8.61 -0.52 -12.14
CA ALA A 54 -8.45 -1.19 -13.42
C ALA A 54 -7.68 -2.50 -13.20
N PRO A 55 -7.90 -3.56 -14.01
CA PRO A 55 -7.19 -4.84 -13.86
C PRO A 55 -5.66 -4.68 -13.85
N GLY A 56 -5.13 -3.81 -14.71
CA GLY A 56 -3.70 -3.50 -14.84
C GLY A 56 -3.28 -2.23 -14.10
N ILE A 57 -3.91 -1.89 -12.98
CA ILE A 57 -3.51 -0.73 -12.19
C ILE A 57 -2.03 -0.79 -11.82
N VAL A 58 -1.36 0.35 -11.90
CA VAL A 58 -0.04 0.54 -11.28
C VAL A 58 -0.18 1.55 -10.14
N GLY A 59 0.06 1.07 -8.93
CA GLY A 59 0.02 1.85 -7.72
C GLY A 59 1.40 2.08 -7.15
N ARG A 60 1.66 3.25 -6.58
CA ARG A 60 2.87 3.53 -5.79
C ARG A 60 2.47 4.19 -4.49
N LEU A 61 3.13 3.81 -3.40
CA LEU A 61 3.03 4.49 -2.12
C LEU A 61 4.43 4.89 -1.65
N ASP A 62 4.68 6.19 -1.50
CA ASP A 62 5.99 6.82 -1.36
C ASP A 62 6.95 6.19 -0.33
N ILE A 63 6.41 5.73 0.80
CA ILE A 63 7.17 5.14 1.91
C ILE A 63 7.40 3.61 1.79
N THR A 64 6.81 2.97 0.77
CA THR A 64 6.87 1.51 0.58
C THR A 64 7.44 1.14 -0.79
N ASP A 65 6.59 0.80 -1.76
CA ASP A 65 6.99 0.35 -3.08
C ASP A 65 5.90 0.63 -4.14
N THR A 66 6.13 0.11 -5.34
CA THR A 66 5.21 0.03 -6.47
C THR A 66 4.54 -1.34 -6.52
N TYR A 67 3.25 -1.34 -6.86
CA TYR A 67 2.40 -2.51 -6.91
C TYR A 67 1.71 -2.58 -8.26
N GLU A 68 1.87 -3.71 -8.94
CA GLU A 68 1.29 -3.94 -10.26
C GLU A 68 0.13 -4.93 -10.18
N GLY A 69 -0.97 -4.57 -10.83
CA GLY A 69 -2.18 -5.38 -10.89
C GLY A 69 -3.12 -5.15 -9.71
N ASN A 70 -4.41 -5.34 -9.99
CA ASN A 70 -5.47 -5.05 -9.04
C ASN A 70 -5.35 -5.86 -7.74
N GLU A 71 -5.03 -7.16 -7.84
CA GLU A 71 -4.97 -8.03 -6.68
C GLU A 71 -3.91 -7.59 -5.68
N LEU A 72 -2.67 -7.40 -6.17
CA LEU A 72 -1.56 -6.99 -5.31
C LEU A 72 -1.88 -5.64 -4.68
N PHE A 73 -2.32 -4.69 -5.48
CA PHE A 73 -2.56 -3.36 -4.96
C PHE A 73 -3.72 -3.30 -3.96
N THR A 74 -4.79 -4.07 -4.17
CA THR A 74 -5.91 -4.17 -3.23
C THR A 74 -5.45 -4.72 -1.87
N GLU A 75 -4.60 -5.75 -1.85
CA GLU A 75 -4.07 -6.31 -0.61
C GLU A 75 -3.21 -5.33 0.16
N TYR A 76 -2.39 -4.53 -0.53
CA TYR A 76 -1.58 -3.51 0.13
C TYR A 76 -2.40 -2.36 0.69
N VAL A 77 -3.38 -1.90 -0.08
CA VAL A 77 -4.15 -0.70 0.23
C VAL A 77 -5.26 -0.99 1.24
N PHE A 78 -5.84 -2.19 1.21
CA PHE A 78 -6.96 -2.54 2.09
C PHE A 78 -6.61 -3.70 3.03
N GLY A 79 -5.91 -4.74 2.54
CA GLY A 79 -5.55 -5.93 3.33
C GLY A 79 -4.63 -5.64 4.52
N LEU A 80 -3.62 -4.78 4.33
CA LEU A 80 -2.77 -4.28 5.41
C LEU A 80 -3.60 -3.71 6.56
N PHE A 81 -4.47 -2.75 6.27
CA PHE A 81 -5.28 -2.07 7.30
C PHE A 81 -6.37 -2.97 7.88
N ALA A 82 -6.92 -3.91 7.11
CA ALA A 82 -7.82 -4.94 7.61
C ALA A 82 -7.16 -5.76 8.73
N THR A 83 -5.91 -6.20 8.51
CA THR A 83 -5.17 -6.95 9.53
C THR A 83 -4.86 -6.10 10.75
N MET A 84 -4.42 -4.85 10.57
CA MET A 84 -4.15 -3.95 11.70
C MET A 84 -5.40 -3.68 12.53
N ALA A 85 -6.56 -3.48 11.88
CA ALA A 85 -7.83 -3.30 12.57
C ALA A 85 -8.23 -4.53 13.38
N ASN A 86 -8.08 -5.73 12.81
CA ASN A 86 -8.38 -6.98 13.50
C ASN A 86 -7.47 -7.19 14.72
N LYS A 87 -6.16 -6.95 14.57
CA LYS A 87 -5.20 -7.01 15.69
C LYS A 87 -5.59 -6.04 16.80
N ALA A 88 -5.81 -4.77 16.46
CA ALA A 88 -6.20 -3.76 17.44
C ALA A 88 -7.53 -4.09 18.14
N ALA A 89 -8.51 -4.65 17.42
CA ALA A 89 -9.78 -5.10 18.00
C ALA A 89 -9.60 -6.24 19.00
N ASN A 90 -8.59 -7.09 18.82
CA ASN A 90 -8.21 -8.16 19.75
C ASN A 90 -7.31 -7.68 20.90
N GLY A 91 -7.08 -6.37 21.02
CA GLY A 91 -6.25 -5.78 22.06
C GLY A 91 -4.74 -5.94 21.85
N GLU A 92 -4.32 -6.35 20.65
CA GLU A 92 -2.92 -6.41 20.26
C GLU A 92 -2.37 -5.02 19.92
N THR A 93 -1.17 -4.71 20.39
CA THR A 93 -0.43 -3.51 19.95
C THR A 93 -0.04 -3.61 18.48
N ILE A 94 -0.50 -2.64 17.67
CA ILE A 94 -0.14 -2.48 16.26
C ILE A 94 0.92 -1.40 16.07
N LEU A 95 1.83 -1.61 15.12
CA LEU A 95 2.91 -0.65 14.84
C LEU A 95 2.49 0.40 13.81
N ILE A 96 1.59 0.02 12.91
CA ILE A 96 1.01 0.87 11.88
C ILE A 96 -0.49 1.00 12.13
N GLY A 97 -0.97 2.24 12.26
CA GLY A 97 -2.38 2.53 12.45
C GLY A 97 -3.18 2.31 11.17
N TYR A 98 -4.50 2.30 11.29
CA TYR A 98 -5.42 2.18 10.17
C TYR A 98 -6.36 3.40 10.09
N PRO A 99 -6.80 3.80 8.88
CA PRO A 99 -7.69 4.94 8.69
C PRO A 99 -9.09 4.68 9.27
N GLN A 100 -9.47 5.43 10.30
CA GLN A 100 -10.80 5.35 10.92
C GLN A 100 -11.86 6.13 10.12
N ASN A 101 -11.46 7.29 9.62
CA ASN A 101 -12.25 8.17 8.76
C ASN A 101 -11.31 9.08 7.98
N GLN A 102 -11.81 9.75 6.95
CA GLN A 102 -11.05 10.78 6.27
C GLN A 102 -11.95 11.84 5.62
N THR A 103 -11.37 13.03 5.45
CA THR A 103 -12.01 14.16 4.76
C THR A 103 -11.08 14.65 3.66
N VAL A 104 -11.60 14.77 2.43
CA VAL A 104 -10.87 15.41 1.32
C VAL A 104 -10.82 16.91 1.58
N VAL A 105 -9.62 17.45 1.82
CA VAL A 105 -9.39 18.87 2.17
C VAL A 105 -8.91 19.69 0.98
N SER A 106 -8.41 19.04 -0.07
CA SER A 106 -8.07 19.67 -1.34
C SER A 106 -8.37 18.70 -2.48
N LEU A 107 -8.92 19.22 -3.58
CA LEU A 107 -9.27 18.44 -4.76
C LEU A 107 -9.10 19.27 -6.01
N SER A 108 -8.36 18.75 -6.97
CA SER A 108 -8.32 19.22 -8.36
C SER A 108 -8.69 18.07 -9.27
N ILE A 109 -9.56 18.33 -10.25
CA ILE A 109 -9.95 17.34 -11.25
C ILE A 109 -9.73 17.96 -12.63
N GLU A 110 -8.89 17.32 -13.42
CA GLU A 110 -8.67 17.62 -14.83
C GLU A 110 -8.74 16.28 -15.56
N PRO A 111 -9.87 15.89 -16.16
CA PRO A 111 -9.99 14.57 -16.75
C PRO A 111 -8.84 14.23 -17.71
N PRO A 112 -8.30 13.01 -17.66
CA PRO A 112 -8.77 11.83 -16.89
C PRO A 112 -8.17 11.71 -15.48
N MET A 113 -7.65 12.78 -14.88
CA MET A 113 -6.96 12.72 -13.59
C MET A 113 -7.63 13.51 -12.48
N ALA A 114 -7.33 13.12 -11.25
CA ALA A 114 -7.63 13.88 -10.04
C ALA A 114 -6.38 13.94 -9.15
N VAL A 115 -6.22 15.06 -8.46
CA VAL A 115 -5.29 15.18 -7.34
C VAL A 115 -6.12 15.50 -6.11
N ALA A 116 -6.06 14.63 -5.11
CA ALA A 116 -6.79 14.78 -3.86
C ALA A 116 -5.82 14.77 -2.69
N SER A 117 -6.00 15.68 -1.74
CA SER A 117 -5.39 15.59 -0.41
C SER A 117 -6.47 15.30 0.60
N ALA A 118 -6.33 14.22 1.36
CA ALA A 118 -7.23 13.83 2.42
C ALA A 118 -6.53 13.90 3.78
N LEU A 119 -7.26 14.37 4.79
CA LEU A 119 -6.87 14.26 6.20
C LEU A 119 -7.62 13.08 6.79
N ALA A 120 -6.90 12.01 7.12
CA ALA A 120 -7.41 10.80 7.73
C ALA A 120 -7.09 10.78 9.22
N LEU A 121 -8.05 10.39 10.06
CA LEU A 121 -7.77 10.06 11.45
C LEU A 121 -7.38 8.59 11.53
N PHE A 122 -6.11 8.31 11.79
CA PHE A 122 -5.63 6.94 11.96
C PHE A 122 -5.77 6.48 13.42
N ASN A 123 -6.08 5.20 13.59
CA ASN A 123 -6.29 4.54 14.88
C ASN A 123 -5.18 3.50 15.14
N TRP A 124 -4.47 3.62 16.27
CA TRP A 124 -3.47 2.65 16.73
C TRP A 124 -3.99 1.74 17.87
N GLY A 125 -5.30 1.71 18.06
CA GLY A 125 -5.94 0.96 19.14
C GLY A 125 -5.97 1.72 20.47
N PRO A 126 -6.62 1.14 21.49
CA PRO A 126 -6.96 1.85 22.73
C PRO A 126 -5.75 2.27 23.56
N LYS A 127 -4.61 1.58 23.46
CA LYS A 127 -3.40 1.86 24.25
C LYS A 127 -2.57 3.04 23.71
N VAL A 128 -2.65 3.30 22.41
CA VAL A 128 -1.86 4.34 21.73
C VAL A 128 -2.72 5.55 21.36
N GLY A 129 -3.95 5.30 20.90
CA GLY A 129 -4.92 6.33 20.53
C GLY A 129 -4.93 6.63 19.02
N PHE A 130 -5.25 7.89 18.69
CA PHE A 130 -5.45 8.35 17.31
C PHE A 130 -4.44 9.42 16.93
N ALA A 131 -4.10 9.49 15.64
CA ALA A 131 -3.31 10.58 15.08
C ALA A 131 -3.79 10.98 13.68
N PRO A 132 -3.75 12.28 13.33
CA PRO A 132 -4.06 12.73 11.98
C PRO A 132 -2.91 12.36 11.02
N VAL A 133 -3.28 11.85 9.85
CA VAL A 133 -2.38 11.51 8.74
C VAL A 133 -2.91 12.15 7.48
N GLN A 134 -2.07 12.90 6.78
CA GLN A 134 -2.43 13.46 5.48
C GLN A 134 -1.95 12.55 4.36
N ILE A 135 -2.84 12.21 3.44
CA ILE A 135 -2.56 11.40 2.26
C ILE A 135 -2.85 12.25 1.04
N ASP A 136 -1.86 12.41 0.16
CA ASP A 136 -2.12 12.94 -1.17
C ASP A 136 -2.16 11.82 -2.18
N SER A 137 -3.02 11.97 -3.16
CA SER A 137 -3.28 10.96 -4.17
C SER A 137 -3.34 11.63 -5.53
N PHE A 138 -2.41 11.24 -6.41
CA PHE A 138 -2.51 11.49 -7.84
C PHE A 138 -3.16 10.28 -8.48
N LEU A 139 -4.36 10.46 -9.01
CA LEU A 139 -5.20 9.40 -9.52
C LEU A 139 -5.40 9.62 -11.01
N ARG A 140 -5.15 8.59 -11.80
CA ARG A 140 -5.52 8.55 -13.21
C ARG A 140 -6.63 7.54 -13.41
N TYR A 141 -7.64 7.90 -14.17
CA TYR A 141 -8.77 7.04 -14.50
C TYR A 141 -8.65 6.51 -15.94
N ASP A 142 -9.10 5.28 -16.18
CA ASP A 142 -9.31 4.72 -17.51
C ASP A 142 -10.69 5.09 -18.08
N ASP A 143 -10.99 4.64 -19.30
CA ASP A 143 -12.26 4.93 -19.98
C ASP A 143 -13.48 4.29 -19.29
N ASN A 144 -13.26 3.31 -18.40
CA ASN A 144 -14.32 2.69 -17.60
C ASN A 144 -14.57 3.48 -16.29
N GLY A 145 -13.81 4.55 -16.04
CA GLY A 145 -13.87 5.30 -14.78
C GLY A 145 -13.23 4.55 -13.61
N GLN A 146 -12.37 3.57 -13.88
CA GLN A 146 -11.58 2.89 -12.86
C GLN A 146 -10.23 3.57 -12.71
N ILE A 147 -9.66 3.57 -11.50
CA ILE A 147 -8.31 4.07 -11.27
C ILE A 147 -7.33 3.13 -11.98
N SER A 148 -6.53 3.65 -12.90
CA SER A 148 -5.52 2.91 -13.65
C SER A 148 -4.10 3.22 -13.19
N GLN A 149 -3.88 4.38 -12.57
CA GLN A 149 -2.62 4.71 -11.90
C GLN A 149 -2.91 5.46 -10.61
N TRP A 150 -2.23 5.10 -9.52
CA TRP A 150 -2.30 5.84 -8.26
C TRP A 150 -0.89 6.11 -7.72
N ASP A 151 -0.56 7.37 -7.49
CA ASP A 151 0.61 7.79 -6.72
C ASP A 151 0.15 8.35 -5.37
N GLY A 152 0.40 7.58 -4.31
CA GLY A 152 0.06 7.91 -2.93
C GLY A 152 1.27 8.47 -2.19
N ILE A 153 1.09 9.60 -1.51
CA ILE A 153 2.10 10.20 -0.63
C ILE A 153 1.51 10.32 0.76
N ILE A 154 2.11 9.65 1.75
CA ILE A 154 1.72 9.84 3.15
C ILE A 154 2.57 10.93 3.77
N ARG A 155 2.08 12.18 3.70
CA ARG A 155 2.86 13.35 4.12
C ARG A 155 3.30 13.21 5.58
N ARG A 156 4.62 13.31 5.78
CA ARG A 156 5.27 13.31 7.11
C ARG A 156 4.98 12.05 7.93
N PHE A 157 4.66 10.92 7.29
CA PHE A 157 4.30 9.70 8.03
C PHE A 157 5.40 9.21 8.96
N ALA A 158 6.66 9.25 8.49
CA ALA A 158 7.81 8.90 9.33
C ALA A 158 7.90 9.79 10.60
N TRP A 159 7.54 11.07 10.49
CA TRP A 159 7.46 11.95 11.65
C TRP A 159 6.29 11.54 12.55
N THR A 160 5.09 11.31 12.02
CA THR A 160 3.96 10.80 12.80
C THR A 160 4.34 9.54 13.60
N LEU A 161 5.05 8.60 12.97
CA LEU A 161 5.49 7.38 13.64
C LEU A 161 6.59 7.63 14.68
N ASN A 162 7.52 8.56 14.45
CA ASN A 162 8.49 8.99 15.48
C ASN A 162 7.80 9.57 16.73
N GLU A 163 6.73 10.35 16.55
CA GLU A 163 5.97 10.92 17.69
C GLU A 163 5.19 9.85 18.47
N LEU A 164 4.70 8.82 17.77
CA LEU A 164 3.94 7.73 18.38
C LEU A 164 4.82 6.61 18.93
N GLU A 165 6.06 6.49 18.45
CA GLU A 165 6.99 5.41 18.78
C GLU A 165 7.11 5.15 20.29
N PRO A 166 7.29 6.14 21.18
CA PRO A 166 7.37 5.90 22.62
C PRO A 166 6.09 5.26 23.20
N LYS A 167 4.91 5.64 22.69
CA LYS A 167 3.63 5.08 23.15
C LYS A 167 3.41 3.67 22.63
N ILE A 168 3.74 3.44 21.36
CA ILE A 168 3.65 2.11 20.74
C ILE A 168 4.61 1.16 21.46
N ALA A 169 5.85 1.59 21.70
CA ALA A 169 6.84 0.80 22.41
C ALA A 169 6.41 0.50 23.85
N ALA A 170 5.86 1.48 24.59
CA ALA A 170 5.36 1.22 25.94
C ALA A 170 4.23 0.18 25.96
N ALA A 171 3.26 0.27 25.04
CA ALA A 171 2.17 -0.69 24.92
C ALA A 171 2.68 -2.10 24.55
N ALA A 172 3.65 -2.19 23.62
CA ALA A 172 4.28 -3.44 23.24
C ALA A 172 5.12 -4.04 24.38
N ALA A 173 5.88 -3.23 25.12
CA ALA A 173 6.69 -3.70 26.25
C ALA A 173 5.80 -4.30 27.34
N GLU A 174 4.68 -3.65 27.65
CA GLU A 174 3.69 -4.17 28.60
C GLU A 174 3.13 -5.53 28.15
N GLU A 175 2.69 -5.63 26.89
CA GLU A 175 2.15 -6.88 26.33
C GLU A 175 3.17 -8.03 26.30
N LEU A 176 4.44 -7.71 26.05
CA LEU A 176 5.52 -8.68 25.95
C LEU A 176 6.22 -8.97 27.29
N GLY A 177 5.85 -8.28 28.37
CA GLY A 177 6.51 -8.40 29.67
C GLY A 177 7.97 -7.91 29.68
N ILE A 178 8.34 -7.01 28.76
CA ILE A 178 9.68 -6.43 28.69
C ILE A 178 9.78 -5.32 29.75
N THR A 179 10.78 -5.39 30.62
CA THR A 179 10.94 -4.47 31.75
C THR A 179 12.36 -3.90 31.87
N GLY A 180 12.53 -2.88 32.71
CA GLY A 180 13.84 -2.31 33.03
C GLY A 180 14.50 -1.60 31.84
N ALA A 181 15.82 -1.73 31.72
CA ALA A 181 16.60 -1.07 30.67
C ALA A 181 16.19 -1.50 29.25
N ALA A 182 15.76 -2.75 29.07
CA ALA A 182 15.30 -3.24 27.77
C ALA A 182 14.01 -2.55 27.32
N ALA A 183 13.11 -2.20 28.25
CA ALA A 183 11.88 -1.46 27.94
C ALA A 183 12.13 0.02 27.57
N ALA A 184 13.28 0.57 27.94
CA ALA A 184 13.67 1.94 27.61
C ALA A 184 14.19 2.09 26.17
N ASP A 185 14.62 1.00 25.54
CA ASP A 185 15.01 0.97 24.13
C ASP A 185 13.79 0.69 23.25
N THR A 186 13.17 1.77 22.77
CA THR A 186 11.95 1.71 21.95
C THR A 186 12.15 0.87 20.70
N LYS A 187 13.28 1.03 19.99
CA LYS A 187 13.56 0.30 18.76
C LYS A 187 13.69 -1.19 19.02
N THR A 188 14.36 -1.60 20.09
CA THR A 188 14.45 -3.03 20.46
C THR A 188 13.08 -3.62 20.79
N VAL A 189 12.24 -2.90 21.52
CA VAL A 189 10.88 -3.36 21.83
C VAL A 189 10.04 -3.51 20.56
N LEU A 190 10.04 -2.49 19.70
CA LEU A 190 9.28 -2.51 18.44
C LEU A 190 9.77 -3.62 17.51
N LYS A 191 11.08 -3.82 17.42
CA LYS A 191 11.69 -4.92 16.67
C LYS A 191 11.24 -6.28 17.19
N THR A 192 11.23 -6.45 18.50
CA THR A 192 10.78 -7.69 19.14
C THR A 192 9.31 -7.95 18.83
N ARG A 193 8.45 -6.93 18.95
CA ARG A 193 7.04 -7.06 18.58
C ARG A 193 6.87 -7.42 17.10
N ALA A 194 7.55 -6.70 16.22
CA ALA A 194 7.48 -6.95 14.79
C ALA A 194 7.94 -8.37 14.43
N ALA A 195 9.02 -8.86 15.05
CA ALA A 195 9.54 -10.21 14.86
C ALA A 195 8.51 -11.27 15.26
N ILE A 196 7.90 -11.13 16.43
CA ILE A 196 6.85 -12.06 16.91
C ILE A 196 5.68 -12.10 15.91
N ASP A 197 5.20 -10.95 15.46
CA ASP A 197 4.08 -10.88 14.53
C ASP A 197 4.43 -11.48 13.16
N VAL A 198 5.65 -11.24 12.66
CA VAL A 198 6.16 -11.82 11.41
C VAL A 198 6.27 -13.34 11.51
N CYS A 199 6.89 -13.85 12.57
CA CYS A 199 7.14 -15.28 12.71
C CYS A 199 5.86 -16.07 13.02
N LYS A 200 4.92 -15.48 13.78
CA LYS A 200 3.57 -16.04 13.94
C LYS A 200 2.85 -16.15 12.59
N ALA A 201 2.83 -15.07 11.80
CA ALA A 201 2.18 -15.07 10.49
C ALA A 201 2.84 -16.07 9.51
N HIS A 202 4.17 -16.20 9.57
CA HIS A 202 4.91 -17.21 8.82
C HIS A 202 4.49 -18.63 9.22
N THR A 203 4.53 -18.98 10.51
CA THR A 203 4.14 -20.31 11.00
C THR A 203 2.70 -20.66 10.61
N GLU A 204 1.80 -19.67 10.64
CA GLU A 204 0.38 -19.86 10.36
C GLU A 204 0.09 -20.03 8.85
N TYR A 205 0.68 -19.22 7.97
CA TYR A 205 0.28 -19.13 6.57
C TYR A 205 1.35 -19.58 5.56
N CYS A 206 2.63 -19.56 5.94
CA CYS A 206 3.76 -19.86 5.06
C CYS A 206 4.24 -21.29 5.26
N THR A 207 3.44 -22.26 4.81
CA THR A 207 3.69 -23.70 4.95
C THR A 207 3.91 -24.37 3.60
N GLY A 208 4.39 -25.62 3.60
CA GLY A 208 4.66 -26.38 2.37
C GLY A 208 5.64 -25.66 1.45
N ASP A 209 5.29 -25.52 0.17
CA ASP A 209 6.12 -24.82 -0.83
C ASP A 209 6.29 -23.32 -0.54
N ASN A 210 5.44 -22.75 0.32
CA ASN A 210 5.55 -21.35 0.73
C ASN A 210 6.39 -21.16 2.00
N ALA A 211 6.95 -22.23 2.59
CA ALA A 211 7.78 -22.13 3.78
C ALA A 211 9.08 -21.36 3.50
N GLN A 212 9.29 -20.28 4.28
CA GLN A 212 10.51 -19.45 4.20
C GLN A 212 11.58 -19.76 5.25
N TYR A 213 11.19 -20.48 6.30
CA TYR A 213 12.02 -20.83 7.45
C TYR A 213 11.67 -22.25 7.86
N THR A 214 12.63 -22.99 8.39
CA THR A 214 12.45 -24.36 8.87
C THR A 214 11.75 -24.41 10.22
N SER A 215 11.81 -23.33 11.01
CA SER A 215 11.13 -23.20 12.29
C SER A 215 10.84 -21.74 12.65
N GLU A 216 9.97 -21.53 13.65
CA GLU A 216 9.72 -20.21 14.24
C GLU A 216 10.99 -19.63 14.88
N ASP A 217 11.81 -20.47 15.52
CA ASP A 217 13.09 -20.04 16.11
C ASP A 217 14.07 -19.50 15.06
N GLU A 218 14.14 -20.13 13.88
CA GLU A 218 14.97 -19.64 12.77
C GLU A 218 14.46 -18.28 12.26
N CYS A 219 13.13 -18.14 12.13
CA CYS A 219 12.51 -16.86 11.78
C CYS A 219 12.89 -15.77 12.80
N MET A 220 12.76 -16.08 14.10
CA MET A 220 13.07 -15.16 15.18
C MET A 220 14.54 -14.75 15.18
N ASP A 221 15.48 -15.69 14.97
CA ASP A 221 16.90 -15.38 14.83
C ASP A 221 17.15 -14.40 13.67
N VAL A 222 16.56 -14.65 12.51
CA VAL A 222 16.70 -13.76 11.35
C VAL A 222 16.19 -12.36 11.67
N MET A 223 14.98 -12.25 12.23
CA MET A 223 14.39 -10.94 12.54
C MET A 223 15.19 -10.19 13.59
N LEU A 224 15.63 -10.87 14.66
CA LEU A 224 16.28 -10.23 15.80
C LEU A 224 17.78 -9.98 15.59
N ASN A 225 18.48 -10.87 14.89
CA ASN A 225 19.95 -10.85 14.81
C ASN A 225 20.49 -10.51 13.42
N GLN A 226 19.73 -10.74 12.35
CA GLN A 226 20.23 -10.56 10.97
C GLN A 226 19.64 -9.33 10.26
N LYS A 227 18.44 -8.89 10.66
CA LYS A 227 17.76 -7.73 10.07
C LYS A 227 17.74 -6.55 11.03
N ALA A 228 17.91 -5.35 10.52
CA ALA A 228 17.64 -4.14 11.28
C ALA A 228 16.12 -3.93 11.40
N PHE A 229 15.65 -3.28 12.48
CA PHE A 229 14.25 -2.86 12.55
C PHE A 229 13.88 -1.96 11.36
N GLY A 230 14.81 -1.07 10.99
CA GLY A 230 14.63 -0.02 9.99
C GLY A 230 14.26 1.31 10.64
N GLU A 231 14.32 2.38 9.86
CA GLU A 231 13.70 3.65 10.21
C GLU A 231 12.30 3.77 9.60
N TRP A 232 11.46 4.68 10.11
CA TRP A 232 10.09 4.83 9.62
C TRP A 232 9.99 5.35 8.17
N TYR A 233 11.05 5.93 7.63
CA TYR A 233 11.12 6.27 6.20
C TYR A 233 11.61 5.08 5.34
N GLN A 234 11.96 3.95 5.96
CA GLN A 234 12.50 2.75 5.33
C GLN A 234 11.51 1.57 5.37
N ILE A 235 10.20 1.85 5.51
CA ILE A 235 9.17 0.82 5.65
C ILE A 235 9.07 -0.08 4.40
N GLY A 236 9.52 0.39 3.24
CA GLY A 236 9.65 -0.42 2.03
C GLY A 236 11.00 -1.12 1.81
N LEU A 237 11.99 -0.98 2.71
CA LEU A 237 13.34 -1.52 2.51
C LEU A 237 13.57 -2.84 3.28
N ASP A 238 14.72 -3.49 3.07
CA ASP A 238 15.11 -4.71 3.78
C ASP A 238 15.27 -4.48 5.29
N SER A 239 14.16 -4.66 5.99
CA SER A 239 13.98 -4.34 7.40
C SER A 239 12.92 -5.26 8.03
N VAL A 240 12.90 -5.32 9.36
CA VAL A 240 11.83 -6.05 10.08
C VAL A 240 10.49 -5.33 9.93
N ILE A 241 10.47 -3.99 9.89
CA ILE A 241 9.21 -3.25 9.73
C ILE A 241 8.56 -3.47 8.35
N CYS A 242 9.35 -3.63 7.28
CA CYS A 242 8.81 -4.04 5.98
C CYS A 242 8.14 -5.41 6.07
N ARG A 243 8.80 -6.38 6.70
CA ARG A 243 8.22 -7.73 6.87
C ARG A 243 6.97 -7.70 7.73
N TYR A 244 6.93 -6.85 8.74
CA TYR A 244 5.76 -6.64 9.58
C TYR A 244 4.54 -6.18 8.77
N ILE A 245 4.68 -5.20 7.88
CA ILE A 245 3.53 -4.76 7.07
C ILE A 245 3.01 -5.90 6.18
N HIS A 246 3.91 -6.75 5.69
CA HIS A 246 3.56 -7.89 4.86
C HIS A 246 2.81 -9.02 5.58
N THR A 247 2.82 -9.05 6.92
CA THR A 247 2.00 -10.00 7.69
C THR A 247 0.50 -9.82 7.40
N GLY A 248 0.09 -8.62 6.99
CA GLY A 248 -1.30 -8.33 6.69
C GLY A 248 -1.83 -8.96 5.41
N MET A 249 -0.95 -9.52 4.57
CA MET A 249 -1.32 -9.98 3.23
C MET A 249 -1.11 -11.48 3.02
N VAL A 250 -0.34 -12.15 3.89
CA VAL A 250 -0.04 -13.59 3.74
C VAL A 250 -1.27 -14.48 3.77
N ALA A 251 -2.32 -14.11 4.53
CA ALA A 251 -3.55 -14.90 4.61
C ALA A 251 -4.36 -14.87 3.30
N PHE A 252 -4.21 -13.84 2.46
CA PHE A 252 -4.95 -13.72 1.20
C PHE A 252 -4.26 -14.50 0.07
N ARG A 253 -2.95 -14.28 -0.11
CA ARG A 253 -2.15 -14.94 -1.16
C ARG A 253 -0.77 -15.34 -0.64
N PRO A 254 -0.64 -16.47 0.07
CA PRO A 254 0.64 -16.93 0.64
C PRO A 254 1.77 -17.06 -0.39
N THR A 255 1.49 -17.57 -1.59
CA THR A 255 2.50 -17.73 -2.66
C THR A 255 3.09 -16.40 -3.13
N VAL A 256 2.36 -15.30 -2.98
CA VAL A 256 2.86 -13.95 -3.30
C VAL A 256 3.58 -13.35 -2.11
N HIS A 257 3.00 -13.43 -0.91
CA HIS A 257 3.47 -12.64 0.24
C HIS A 257 4.45 -13.33 1.17
N CYS A 258 4.44 -14.66 1.23
CA CYS A 258 5.40 -15.40 2.07
C CYS A 258 6.86 -15.10 1.69
N PRO A 259 7.26 -15.07 0.39
CA PRO A 259 8.61 -14.66 0.00
C PRO A 259 9.04 -13.31 0.60
N HIS A 260 8.11 -12.38 0.80
CA HIS A 260 8.40 -11.06 1.36
C HIS A 260 8.82 -11.10 2.83
N LEU A 261 8.39 -12.13 3.59
CA LEU A 261 8.81 -12.34 4.97
C LEU A 261 10.22 -12.95 5.09
N SER A 262 10.74 -13.55 4.03
CA SER A 262 12.01 -14.31 4.04
C SER A 262 13.25 -13.44 4.26
N VAL A 263 14.42 -14.10 4.43
CA VAL A 263 15.74 -13.41 4.47
C VAL A 263 15.97 -12.57 3.22
N SER A 264 15.54 -13.06 2.05
CA SER A 264 15.70 -12.36 0.77
C SER A 264 14.75 -11.18 0.60
N GLY A 265 13.64 -11.16 1.33
CA GLY A 265 12.58 -10.16 1.19
C GLY A 265 11.75 -10.30 -0.09
N GLY A 266 11.98 -11.34 -0.90
CA GLY A 266 11.13 -11.70 -2.05
C GLY A 266 11.01 -10.61 -3.11
N GLY A 267 11.99 -9.72 -3.21
CA GLY A 267 11.95 -8.55 -4.10
C GLY A 267 11.31 -7.30 -3.49
N MET A 268 10.38 -7.45 -2.54
CA MET A 268 9.68 -6.32 -1.90
C MET A 268 10.47 -5.72 -0.74
N CYS A 269 10.84 -6.53 0.26
CA CYS A 269 11.62 -6.09 1.41
C CYS A 269 13.11 -6.21 1.13
N THR A 270 13.59 -5.51 0.10
CA THR A 270 14.99 -5.53 -0.35
C THR A 270 15.67 -4.18 -0.13
N GLN A 271 17.00 -4.18 -0.06
CA GLN A 271 17.75 -2.92 -0.05
C GLN A 271 17.68 -2.30 -1.44
N ARG A 272 17.37 -1.00 -1.49
CA ARG A 272 17.33 -0.22 -2.73
C ARG A 272 18.18 1.03 -2.58
N SER A 273 18.75 1.49 -3.70
CA SER A 273 19.55 2.71 -3.70
C SER A 273 18.65 3.92 -3.85
N PHE A 274 18.91 4.98 -3.09
CA PHE A 274 18.17 6.24 -3.21
C PHE A 274 18.09 6.77 -4.64
N ALA A 275 19.19 6.69 -5.40
CA ALA A 275 19.23 7.18 -6.79
C ALA A 275 18.33 6.38 -7.73
N ALA A 276 18.27 5.05 -7.56
CA ALA A 276 17.38 4.21 -8.35
C ALA A 276 15.91 4.49 -7.99
N ASP A 277 15.58 4.56 -6.70
CA ASP A 277 14.21 4.77 -6.23
C ASP A 277 13.70 6.17 -6.62
N ALA A 278 14.53 7.21 -6.44
CA ALA A 278 14.17 8.58 -6.80
C ALA A 278 13.97 8.78 -8.31
N GLY A 279 14.66 8.01 -9.15
CA GLY A 279 14.53 8.05 -10.60
C GLY A 279 13.42 7.15 -11.15
N HIS A 280 12.84 6.28 -10.33
CA HIS A 280 11.84 5.31 -10.78
C HIS A 280 10.45 5.96 -10.91
N ILE A 281 9.95 6.00 -12.14
CA ILE A 281 8.59 6.44 -12.45
C ILE A 281 7.84 5.20 -13.00
N PRO A 282 6.95 4.57 -12.22
CA PRO A 282 6.30 3.32 -12.61
C PRO A 282 5.12 3.52 -13.57
N PHE A 283 4.76 4.77 -13.87
CA PHE A 283 3.55 5.10 -14.59
C PHE A 283 3.77 5.11 -16.11
N ALA A 284 2.99 4.30 -16.82
CA ALA A 284 3.03 4.21 -18.28
C ALA A 284 2.51 5.48 -18.97
N LEU A 285 1.60 6.21 -18.31
CA LEU A 285 1.02 7.45 -18.81
C LEU A 285 1.39 8.62 -17.91
N PRO A 286 1.67 9.80 -18.49
CA PRO A 286 1.91 11.00 -17.70
C PRO A 286 0.64 11.40 -16.93
N MET A 287 0.84 12.00 -15.77
CA MET A 287 -0.22 12.62 -14.96
C MET A 287 -0.53 14.02 -15.50
N VAL A 288 -1.04 14.07 -16.74
CA VAL A 288 -1.40 15.30 -17.45
C VAL A 288 -2.83 15.18 -17.99
N GLY A 289 -3.61 16.25 -17.86
CA GLY A 289 -4.99 16.27 -18.34
C GLY A 289 -5.11 16.21 -19.86
N ALA A 290 -6.28 15.80 -20.34
CA ALA A 290 -6.54 15.58 -21.76
C ALA A 290 -6.29 16.83 -22.63
N ASN A 291 -6.68 18.01 -22.12
CA ASN A 291 -6.51 19.28 -22.83
C ASN A 291 -5.04 19.70 -22.94
N SER A 292 -4.21 19.27 -21.99
CA SER A 292 -2.79 19.60 -21.89
C SER A 292 -1.92 18.68 -22.75
N LEU A 293 -2.32 17.41 -22.94
CA LEU A 293 -1.63 16.46 -23.84
C LEU A 293 -1.67 16.90 -25.31
N ALA A 294 -2.79 17.49 -25.75
CA ALA A 294 -2.92 18.03 -27.11
C ALA A 294 -1.97 19.22 -27.36
N ALA A 295 -1.72 20.05 -26.34
CA ALA A 295 -0.81 21.18 -26.45
C ALA A 295 0.67 20.75 -26.47
N ILE A 296 1.03 19.72 -25.69
CA ILE A 296 2.40 19.19 -25.66
C ILE A 296 2.74 18.43 -26.95
N SER A 297 1.79 17.67 -27.50
CA SER A 297 1.98 16.94 -28.76
C SER A 297 1.99 17.82 -30.01
N ALA A 298 1.36 19.00 -29.97
CA ALA A 298 1.39 19.97 -31.07
C ALA A 298 2.65 20.87 -31.08
N GLY A 299 3.52 20.75 -30.08
CA GLY A 299 4.75 21.53 -29.92
C GLY A 299 6.03 20.85 -30.41
N HIS A 300 5.92 19.68 -31.07
CA HIS A 300 7.02 18.93 -31.67
C HIS A 300 6.80 18.68 -33.16
#